data_AF-A0A954MYI8-F1
#
_entry.id   AF-A0A954MYI8-F1
#
_cell.length_a   1.000
_cell.length_b   1.000
_cell.length_c   1.000
_cell.angle_alpha   90.00
_cell.angle_beta   90.00
_cell.angle_gamma   90.00
#
_symmetry.space_group_name_H-M   'P 1'
#
loop_
_entity.id
_entity.type
_entity.pdbx_description
1 polymer ?
#
loop_
_entity_poly.entity_id
_entity_poly.type
_entity_poly.pdbx_seq_one_letter_code
_entity_poly.pdbx_strand_id
1 'polypeptide(L)'
;FQTTHFFQALIHFTDWVVGHAHMVMFGVFSMWLLGVMTYLFPRLLGVDWYSRKLSEYHFWLSAGGLFVMAADLIMLGVFQGYYWSSLQPWEASVDGSYGFWVLRIWAGLAMFSGQVIFMYNLYKTWQLSKSVKTATA
;
A
#
# COMPACT_ATOMS: atom_id res chain seq x y z
N PHE A 1 16.43 -14.64 -2.51
CA PHE A 1 15.78 -15.95 -2.70
C PHE A 1 15.00 -15.99 -4.01
N GLN A 2 14.13 -15.01 -4.31
CA GLN A 2 13.37 -14.98 -5.56
C GLN A 2 14.21 -14.87 -6.85
N THR A 3 15.52 -14.59 -6.76
CA THR A 3 16.43 -14.48 -7.92
C THR A 3 17.06 -15.80 -8.32
N THR A 4 16.89 -16.87 -7.53
CA THR A 4 17.43 -18.18 -7.88
C THR A 4 16.57 -18.82 -8.96
N HIS A 5 17.20 -19.58 -9.86
CA HIS A 5 16.49 -20.26 -10.96
C HIS A 5 15.36 -21.14 -10.44
N PHE A 6 15.61 -21.89 -9.34
CA PHE A 6 14.62 -22.75 -8.73
C PHE A 6 13.35 -22.01 -8.31
N PHE A 7 13.48 -20.86 -7.64
CA PHE A 7 12.31 -20.06 -7.26
C PHE A 7 11.66 -19.41 -8.48
N GLN A 8 12.45 -18.80 -9.37
CA GLN A 8 11.94 -18.15 -10.58
C GLN A 8 11.13 -19.11 -11.45
N ALA A 9 11.55 -20.37 -11.60
CA ALA A 9 10.79 -21.34 -12.38
C ALA A 9 9.32 -21.49 -11.94
N LEU A 10 9.01 -21.22 -10.67
CA LEU A 10 7.65 -21.26 -10.14
C LEU A 10 6.94 -19.90 -10.20
N ILE A 11 7.64 -18.82 -9.86
CA ILE A 11 7.01 -17.49 -9.64
C ILE A 11 7.11 -16.57 -10.87
N HIS A 12 7.91 -16.91 -11.87
CA HIS A 12 8.08 -16.08 -13.04
C HIS A 12 6.76 -16.00 -13.80
N PHE A 13 6.38 -14.78 -14.22
CA PHE A 13 5.07 -14.43 -14.80
C PHE A 13 3.85 -14.61 -13.90
N THR A 14 4.01 -14.94 -12.61
CA THR A 14 2.90 -14.95 -11.67
C THR A 14 2.75 -13.62 -10.96
N ASP A 15 1.62 -13.45 -10.27
CA ASP A 15 1.31 -12.28 -9.45
C ASP A 15 2.30 -12.08 -8.29
N TRP A 16 3.19 -13.04 -8.01
CA TRP A 16 4.31 -12.87 -7.10
C TRP A 16 5.20 -11.68 -7.49
N VAL A 17 5.54 -11.56 -8.79
CA VAL A 17 6.43 -10.50 -9.28
C VAL A 17 5.78 -9.14 -9.10
N VAL A 18 4.47 -9.06 -9.32
CA VAL A 18 3.66 -7.87 -9.04
C VAL A 18 3.65 -7.57 -7.54
N GLY A 19 3.51 -8.58 -6.69
CA GLY A 19 3.64 -8.50 -5.24
C GLY A 19 4.95 -7.90 -4.77
N HIS A 20 6.06 -8.38 -5.33
CA HIS A 20 7.38 -7.83 -5.05
C HIS A 20 7.46 -6.34 -5.36
N ALA A 21 7.00 -5.91 -6.54
CA ALA A 21 7.00 -4.50 -6.92
C ALA A 21 6.16 -3.64 -5.97
N HIS A 22 4.97 -4.11 -5.58
CA HIS A 22 4.08 -3.40 -4.65
C HIS A 22 4.69 -3.28 -3.25
N MET A 23 5.30 -4.34 -2.73
CA MET A 23 5.98 -4.29 -1.44
C MET A 23 7.15 -3.31 -1.44
N VAL A 24 7.88 -3.19 -2.54
CA VAL A 24 8.96 -2.21 -2.67
C VAL A 24 8.39 -0.78 -2.76
N MET A 25 7.47 -0.52 -3.68
CA MET A 25 6.94 0.83 -3.92
C MET A 25 6.09 1.35 -2.76
N PHE A 26 5.16 0.54 -2.26
CA PHE A 26 4.25 0.94 -1.20
C PHE A 26 4.80 0.63 0.19
N GLY A 27 5.42 -0.53 0.39
CA GLY A 27 5.93 -0.95 1.70
C GLY A 27 7.23 -0.28 2.12
N VAL A 28 8.13 0.00 1.18
CA VAL A 28 9.41 0.67 1.50
C VAL A 28 9.31 2.15 1.18
N PHE A 29 9.22 2.52 -0.10
CA PHE A 29 9.35 3.91 -0.52
C PHE A 29 8.22 4.80 0.00
N SER A 30 6.96 4.38 -0.16
CA SER A 30 5.82 5.20 0.24
C SER A 30 5.71 5.32 1.77
N MET A 31 5.86 4.22 2.52
CA MET A 31 5.82 4.27 3.99
C MET A 31 6.92 5.15 4.57
N TRP A 32 8.14 5.12 4.01
CA TRP A 32 9.21 6.02 4.42
C TRP A 32 8.86 7.48 4.16
N LEU A 33 8.41 7.80 2.95
CA LEU A 33 8.04 9.16 2.59
C LEU A 33 6.93 9.71 3.48
N LEU A 34 5.87 8.92 3.71
CA LEU A 34 4.74 9.28 4.58
C LEU A 34 5.18 9.40 6.04
N GLY A 35 6.06 8.53 6.52
CA GLY A 35 6.69 8.64 7.85
C GLY A 35 7.47 9.94 8.01
N VAL A 36 8.30 10.30 7.02
CA VAL A 36 9.03 11.58 7.03
C VAL A 36 8.06 12.76 7.00
N MET A 37 7.02 12.73 6.16
CA MET A 37 6.02 13.79 6.09
C MET A 37 5.25 13.95 7.41
N THR A 38 4.83 12.86 8.03
CA THR A 38 4.10 12.88 9.32
C THR A 38 4.93 13.53 10.43
N TYR A 39 6.27 13.40 10.38
CA TYR A 39 7.19 14.07 11.29
C TYR A 39 7.49 15.53 10.92
N LEU A 40 7.83 15.79 9.66
CA LEU A 40 8.40 17.07 9.23
C LEU A 40 7.35 18.16 8.98
N PHE A 41 6.20 17.79 8.42
CA PHE A 41 5.18 18.75 7.98
C PHE A 41 4.67 19.72 9.08
N PRO A 42 4.23 19.26 10.27
CA PRO A 42 3.76 20.16 11.33
C PRO A 42 4.88 21.07 11.85
N ARG A 43 6.11 20.55 11.92
CA ARG A 43 7.30 21.30 12.38
C ARG A 43 7.65 22.45 11.45
N LEU A 44 7.59 22.21 10.13
CA LEU A 44 7.80 23.27 9.14
C LEU A 44 6.73 24.37 9.22
N LEU A 45 5.51 24.00 9.61
CA LEU A 45 4.40 24.93 9.75
C LEU A 45 4.32 25.61 11.12
N GLY A 46 5.13 25.18 12.09
CA GLY A 46 5.13 25.69 13.47
C GLY A 46 3.82 25.43 14.23
N VAL A 47 3.05 24.42 13.82
CA VAL A 47 1.76 24.06 14.44
C VAL A 47 1.64 22.56 14.60
N ASP A 48 0.82 22.13 15.56
CA ASP A 48 0.44 20.72 15.67
C ASP A 48 -0.47 20.28 14.51
N TRP A 49 -0.56 18.96 14.33
CA TRP A 49 -1.52 18.35 13.40
C TRP A 49 -2.95 18.79 13.69
N TYR A 50 -3.72 19.08 12.64
CA TYR A 50 -5.16 19.37 12.76
C TYR A 50 -5.91 18.22 13.45
N SER A 51 -5.61 16.97 13.10
CA SER A 51 -6.15 15.80 13.79
C SER A 51 -5.14 14.65 13.82
N ARG A 52 -4.75 14.23 15.03
CA ARG A 52 -3.90 13.04 15.22
C ARG A 52 -4.62 11.75 14.82
N LYS A 53 -5.93 11.66 15.09
CA LYS A 53 -6.76 10.51 14.72
C LYS A 53 -6.79 10.27 13.21
N LEU A 54 -6.82 11.33 12.40
CA LEU A 54 -6.77 11.18 10.93
C LEU A 54 -5.42 10.63 10.46
N SER A 55 -4.32 10.99 11.12
CA SER A 55 -3.00 10.40 10.84
C SER A 55 -2.95 8.92 11.22
N GLU A 56 -3.57 8.52 12.33
CA GLU A 56 -3.71 7.11 12.73
C GLU A 56 -4.56 6.31 11.73
N TYR A 57 -5.69 6.86 11.27
CA TYR A 57 -6.51 6.22 10.24
C TYR A 57 -5.74 6.05 8.93
N HIS A 58 -5.02 7.08 8.49
CA HIS A 58 -4.13 7.00 7.33
C HIS A 58 -3.13 5.85 7.48
N PHE A 59 -2.47 5.75 8.64
CA PHE A 59 -1.51 4.69 8.91
C PHE A 59 -2.15 3.31 8.82
N TRP A 60 -3.26 3.07 9.53
CA TRP A 60 -3.90 1.75 9.55
C TRP A 60 -4.51 1.34 8.21
N LEU A 61 -5.09 2.27 7.47
CA LEU A 61 -5.60 1.99 6.13
C LEU A 61 -4.48 1.67 5.14
N SER A 62 -3.36 2.40 5.22
CA SER A 62 -2.21 2.18 4.35
C SER A 62 -1.47 0.88 4.70
N ALA A 63 -1.15 0.68 5.99
CA ALA A 63 -0.40 -0.48 6.46
C ALA A 63 -1.24 -1.77 6.41
N GLY A 64 -2.49 -1.71 6.84
CA GLY A 64 -3.42 -2.83 6.78
C GLY A 64 -3.76 -3.22 5.34
N GLY A 65 -4.07 -2.25 4.49
CA GLY A 65 -4.30 -2.51 3.07
C GLY A 65 -3.08 -3.10 2.37
N LEU A 66 -1.88 -2.60 2.66
CA LEU A 66 -0.64 -3.17 2.14
C LEU A 66 -0.42 -4.61 2.63
N PHE A 67 -0.70 -4.90 3.90
CA PHE A 67 -0.56 -6.25 4.44
C PHE A 67 -1.48 -7.24 3.72
N VAL A 68 -2.77 -6.88 3.53
CA VAL A 68 -3.72 -7.71 2.78
C VAL A 68 -3.27 -7.88 1.33
N MET A 69 -2.83 -6.80 0.67
CA MET A 69 -2.34 -6.85 -0.70
C MET A 69 -1.09 -7.72 -0.86
N ALA A 70 -0.15 -7.65 0.09
CA ALA A 70 1.05 -8.49 0.09
C ALA A 70 0.69 -9.97 0.25
N ALA A 71 -0.19 -10.29 1.20
CA ALA A 71 -0.66 -11.65 1.40
C ALA A 71 -1.37 -12.20 0.15
N ASP A 72 -2.27 -11.42 -0.44
CA ASP A 72 -2.97 -11.74 -1.69
C ASP A 72 -2.01 -12.08 -2.83
N LEU A 73 -1.10 -11.16 -3.15
CA LEU A 73 -0.18 -11.30 -4.28
C LEU A 73 0.81 -12.47 -4.10
N ILE A 74 1.29 -12.69 -2.87
CA ILE A 74 2.19 -13.80 -2.55
C ILE A 74 1.44 -15.14 -2.71
N MET A 75 0.26 -15.27 -2.12
CA MET A 75 -0.52 -16.51 -2.17
C MET A 75 -0.95 -16.82 -3.61
N LEU A 76 -1.45 -15.82 -4.34
CA LEU A 76 -1.87 -16.01 -5.72
C LEU A 76 -0.70 -16.34 -6.63
N GLY A 77 0.44 -15.67 -6.45
CA GLY A 77 1.63 -15.94 -7.25
C GLY A 77 2.13 -17.38 -7.10
N VAL A 78 2.04 -17.94 -5.89
CA VAL A 78 2.34 -19.35 -5.64
C VAL A 78 1.28 -20.26 -6.25
N PHE A 79 0.00 -19.93 -6.09
CA PHE A 79 -1.13 -20.68 -6.68
C PHE A 79 -1.00 -20.82 -8.20
N GLN A 80 -0.77 -19.72 -8.91
CA GLN A 80 -0.60 -19.69 -10.36
C GLN A 80 0.59 -20.56 -10.79
N GLY A 81 1.73 -20.43 -10.11
CA GLY A 81 2.92 -21.22 -10.38
C GLY A 81 2.67 -22.73 -10.26
N TYR A 82 1.99 -23.17 -9.21
CA TYR A 82 1.66 -24.58 -9.02
C TYR A 82 0.69 -25.13 -10.07
N TYR A 83 -0.34 -24.36 -10.43
CA TYR A 83 -1.30 -24.76 -11.46
C TYR A 83 -0.64 -24.95 -12.83
N TRP A 84 0.26 -24.03 -13.21
CA TRP A 84 0.98 -24.15 -14.47
C TRP A 84 2.01 -25.29 -14.44
N SER A 85 2.71 -25.50 -13.31
CA SER A 85 3.64 -26.62 -13.18
C SER A 85 2.97 -28.00 -13.22
N SER A 86 1.67 -28.06 -12.90
CA SER A 86 0.87 -29.30 -12.93
C SER A 86 0.14 -29.52 -14.25
N LEU A 87 0.47 -28.73 -15.29
CA LEU A 87 -0.06 -28.85 -16.65
C LEU A 87 -1.60 -28.79 -16.73
N GLN A 88 -2.22 -28.08 -15.78
CA GLN A 88 -3.66 -27.80 -15.84
C GLN A 88 -3.97 -26.83 -17.00
N PRO A 89 -5.20 -26.85 -17.54
CA PRO A 89 -5.65 -25.83 -18.48
C PRO A 89 -5.40 -24.43 -17.92
N TRP A 90 -4.90 -23.54 -18.76
CA TRP A 90 -4.53 -22.19 -18.31
C TRP A 90 -5.73 -21.43 -17.75
N GLU A 91 -6.91 -21.64 -18.32
CA GLU A 91 -8.18 -21.03 -17.90
C GLU A 91 -8.51 -21.35 -16.43
N ALA A 92 -8.19 -22.57 -15.96
CA ALA A 92 -8.42 -22.95 -14.56
C ALA A 92 -7.62 -22.08 -13.57
N SER A 93 -6.41 -21.66 -13.97
CA SER A 93 -5.61 -20.74 -13.15
C SER A 93 -6.21 -19.34 -13.13
N VAL A 94 -6.83 -18.90 -14.23
CA VAL A 94 -7.51 -17.59 -14.34
C VAL A 94 -8.76 -17.58 -13.47
N ASP A 95 -9.60 -18.60 -13.59
CA ASP A 95 -10.84 -18.74 -12.81
C ASP A 95 -10.53 -18.79 -11.31
N GLY A 96 -9.49 -19.53 -10.90
CA GLY A 96 -9.02 -19.57 -9.52
C GLY A 96 -8.41 -18.25 -9.02
N SER A 97 -7.92 -17.40 -9.92
CA SER A 97 -7.32 -16.10 -9.58
C SER A 97 -8.36 -15.02 -9.28
N TYR A 98 -9.60 -15.17 -9.75
CA TYR A 98 -10.60 -14.09 -9.73
C TYR A 98 -10.87 -13.52 -8.33
N GLY A 99 -11.02 -14.40 -7.33
CA GLY A 99 -11.28 -13.98 -5.95
C GLY A 99 -10.16 -13.14 -5.34
N PHE A 100 -8.90 -13.46 -5.67
CA PHE A 100 -7.72 -12.72 -5.24
C PHE A 100 -7.69 -11.32 -5.88
N TRP A 101 -7.99 -11.21 -7.18
CA TRP A 101 -8.04 -9.90 -7.84
C TRP A 101 -9.11 -8.98 -7.24
N VAL A 102 -10.27 -9.51 -6.87
CA VAL A 102 -11.30 -8.73 -6.17
C VAL A 102 -10.81 -8.27 -4.80
N LEU A 103 -10.20 -9.15 -4.01
CA LEU A 103 -9.62 -8.80 -2.71
C LEU A 103 -8.56 -7.70 -2.85
N ARG A 104 -7.72 -7.79 -3.87
CA ARG A 104 -6.68 -6.81 -4.18
C ARG A 104 -7.24 -5.42 -4.46
N ILE A 105 -8.35 -5.32 -5.19
CA ILE A 105 -9.03 -4.05 -5.43
C ILE A 105 -9.45 -3.42 -4.10
N TRP A 106 -10.04 -4.18 -3.19
CA TRP A 106 -10.44 -3.68 -1.87
C TRP A 106 -9.24 -3.24 -1.03
N ALA A 107 -8.15 -4.00 -1.05
CA ALA A 107 -6.91 -3.63 -0.39
C ALA A 107 -6.34 -2.31 -0.96
N GLY A 108 -6.33 -2.16 -2.29
CA GLY A 108 -5.90 -0.94 -2.97
C GLY A 108 -6.79 0.27 -2.66
N LEU A 109 -8.12 0.08 -2.62
CA LEU A 109 -9.07 1.12 -2.24
C LEU A 109 -8.89 1.56 -0.79
N ALA A 110 -8.63 0.63 0.13
CA ALA A 110 -8.31 0.95 1.51
C ALA A 110 -7.05 1.84 1.59
N MET A 111 -5.96 1.45 0.93
CA MET A 111 -4.73 2.24 0.87
C MET A 111 -4.97 3.63 0.26
N PHE A 112 -5.70 3.70 -0.85
CA PHE A 112 -6.02 4.96 -1.53
C PHE A 112 -6.85 5.89 -0.64
N SER A 113 -7.86 5.35 0.05
CA SER A 113 -8.66 6.12 1.01
C SER A 113 -7.80 6.68 2.15
N GLY A 114 -6.81 5.91 2.61
CA GLY A 114 -5.80 6.37 3.58
C GLY A 114 -5.02 7.58 3.07
N GLN A 115 -4.64 7.62 1.79
CA GLN A 115 -3.96 8.77 1.19
C GLN A 115 -4.87 10.00 1.10
N VAL A 116 -6.13 9.81 0.73
CA VAL A 116 -7.12 10.91 0.68
C VAL A 116 -7.30 11.54 2.07
N ILE A 117 -7.40 10.72 3.12
CA ILE A 117 -7.50 11.18 4.51
C ILE A 117 -6.25 11.98 4.91
N PHE A 118 -5.07 11.51 4.55
CA PHE A 118 -3.82 12.21 4.86
C PHE A 118 -3.71 13.55 4.14
N MET A 119 -4.04 13.59 2.86
CA MET A 119 -4.09 14.83 2.08
C MET A 119 -5.06 15.86 2.67
N TYR A 120 -6.23 15.40 3.12
CA TYR A 120 -7.17 16.27 3.83
C TYR A 120 -6.56 16.80 5.15
N ASN A 121 -5.92 15.95 5.94
CA ASN A 121 -5.31 16.38 7.20
C ASN A 121 -4.14 17.36 6.99
N LEU A 122 -3.32 17.15 5.95
CA LEU A 122 -2.27 18.08 5.52
C LEU A 122 -2.87 19.45 5.17
N TYR A 123 -3.92 19.49 4.35
CA TYR A 123 -4.57 20.71 3.95
C TYR A 123 -5.14 21.49 5.15
N LYS A 124 -5.85 20.80 6.06
CA LYS A 124 -6.40 21.44 7.27
C LYS A 124 -5.29 21.94 8.21
N THR A 125 -4.18 21.21 8.33
CA THR A 125 -3.03 21.64 9.15
C THR A 125 -2.36 22.88 8.56
N TRP A 126 -2.26 22.97 7.23
CA TRP A 126 -1.77 24.17 6.55
C TRP A 126 -2.70 25.38 6.75
N GLN A 127 -4.02 25.20 6.67
CA GLN A 127 -4.98 26.26 6.98
C GLN A 127 -4.83 26.76 8.43
N LEU A 128 -4.68 25.84 9.38
CA LEU A 128 -4.45 26.17 10.80
C LEU A 128 -3.19 27.04 10.98
N SER A 129 -2.09 26.68 10.31
CA SER A 129 -0.83 27.46 10.35
C SER A 129 -1.02 28.91 9.91
N LYS A 130 -1.84 29.16 8.87
CA LYS A 130 -2.14 30.53 8.43
C LYS A 130 -2.90 31.32 9.48
N SER A 131 -3.93 30.73 10.09
CA SER A 131 -4.73 31.39 11.13
C SER A 131 -3.90 31.77 12.35
N VAL A 132 -2.98 30.89 12.78
CA VAL A 132 -2.07 31.16 13.90
C VAL A 132 -1.13 32.33 13.57
N LYS A 133 -0.53 32.33 12.37
CA LYS A 133 0.38 33.42 11.94
C LYS A 133 -0.32 34.78 11.89
N THR A 134 -1.57 34.83 11.42
CA THR A 134 -2.37 36.06 11.40
C THR A 134 -2.73 36.55 12.79
N ALA A 135 -3.00 35.66 13.74
CA ALA A 135 -3.33 36.05 15.13
C ALA A 135 -2.12 36.59 15.91
N THR A 136 -0.90 36.23 15.51
CA THR A 136 0.35 36.67 16.14
C THR A 136 0.97 37.93 15.50
N ALA A 137 0.42 38.41 14.38
CA ALA A 137 0.89 39.58 13.64
C ALA A 137 0.04 40.82 13.99
#